data_AF-A0A381XP74-F1
#
_entry.id   AF-A0A381XP74-F1
#
_cell.length_a   1.000
_cell.length_b   1.000
_cell.length_c   1.000
_cell.angle_alpha   90.00
_cell.angle_beta   90.00
_cell.angle_gamma   90.00
#
_symmetry.space_group_name_H-M   'P 1'
#
loop_
_entity.id
_entity.type
_entity.pdbx_description
1 polymer ?
#
loop_
_entity_poly.entity_id
_entity_poly.type
_entity_poly.pdbx_seq_one_letter_code
_entity_poly.pdbx_strand_id
1 'polypeptide(L)' 'MDVVYEKWEWDGILAESIIFDEDDVSEMNDDEIINQVRGSPLFDEKIYKGDPTIRHLSGLVFVNLNFIMK' A
#
# COMPACT_ATOMS: atom_id res chain seq x y z
N MET A 1 1.91 1.52 -15.17
CA MET A 1 2.36 2.41 -14.10
C MET A 1 3.50 1.72 -13.41
N ASP A 2 4.64 2.41 -13.33
CA ASP A 2 5.74 1.98 -12.49
C ASP A 2 5.43 2.38 -11.05
N VAL A 3 5.85 1.57 -10.09
CA VAL A 3 5.60 1.81 -8.67
C VAL A 3 6.88 1.58 -7.89
N VAL A 4 7.01 2.26 -6.75
CA VAL A 4 8.06 1.92 -5.79
C VAL A 4 7.49 0.93 -4.79
N TYR A 5 8.22 -0.15 -4.56
CA TYR A 5 7.91 -1.13 -3.54
C TYR A 5 8.91 -1.00 -2.39
N GLU A 6 8.40 -0.86 -1.17
CA GLU A 6 9.18 -0.68 0.04
C GLU A 6 8.82 -1.76 1.06
N LYS A 7 9.82 -2.22 1.83
CA LYS A 7 9.62 -2.97 3.08
C LYS A 7 10.21 -2.15 4.22
N TRP A 8 9.46 -2.01 5.31
CA TRP A 8 9.89 -1.20 6.44
C TRP A 8 9.62 -1.89 7.78
N GLU A 9 10.35 -1.44 8.80
CA GLU A 9 10.16 -1.83 10.20
C GLU A 9 10.04 -0.57 11.05
N TRP A 10 9.00 -0.51 11.88
CA TRP A 10 8.81 0.58 12.81
C TRP A 10 8.22 0.05 14.13
N ASP A 11 8.98 0.20 15.20
CA ASP A 11 8.55 -0.14 16.57
C ASP A 11 7.92 -1.54 16.71
N GLY A 12 8.60 -2.56 16.17
CA GLY A 12 8.12 -3.96 16.21
C GLY A 12 7.05 -4.28 15.17
N ILE A 13 6.63 -3.33 14.35
CA ILE A 13 5.74 -3.54 13.21
C ILE A 13 6.59 -3.71 11.95
N LEU A 14 6.40 -4.81 11.23
CA LEU A 14 6.90 -5.00 9.86
C LEU A 14 5.74 -4.78 8.89
N ALA A 15 6.00 -4.09 7.80
CA ALA A 15 5.02 -3.92 6.74
C ALA A 15 5.70 -3.59 5.40
N GLU A 16 4.87 -3.57 4.37
CA GLU A 16 5.26 -3.28 3.00
C GLU A 16 4.45 -2.10 2.49
N SER A 17 4.98 -1.37 1.52
CA SER A 17 4.29 -0.26 0.87
C SER A 17 4.44 -0.34 -0.64
N ILE A 18 3.34 -0.11 -1.35
CA ILE A 18 3.35 0.25 -2.77
C ILE A 18 3.14 1.74 -2.85
N ILE A 19 4.05 2.45 -3.51
CA ILE A 19 4.06 3.89 -3.61
C ILE A 19 3.87 4.26 -5.07
N PHE A 20 2.81 5.02 -5.33
CA PHE A 20 2.44 5.53 -6.63
C PHE A 20 2.83 7.01 -6.75
N ASP A 21 3.09 7.46 -7.97
CA ASP A 21 3.00 8.87 -8.29
C ASP A 21 1.52 9.29 -8.23
N GLU A 22 1.22 10.44 -7.64
CA GLU A 22 -0.15 10.94 -7.49
C GLU A 22 -0.82 11.21 -8.86
N ASP A 23 -0.05 11.61 -9.87
CA ASP A 23 -0.57 11.84 -11.22
C ASP A 23 -1.02 10.53 -11.89
N ASP A 24 -0.37 9.40 -11.56
CA ASP A 24 -0.73 8.11 -12.17
C ASP A 24 -2.05 7.52 -11.64
N VAL A 25 -2.49 7.97 -10.46
CA VAL A 25 -3.73 7.50 -9.81
C VAL A 25 -4.75 8.63 -9.62
N SER A 26 -4.57 9.78 -10.27
CA SER A 26 -5.40 10.98 -10.09
C SER A 26 -6.88 10.80 -10.44
N GLU A 27 -7.17 9.84 -11.33
CA GLU A 27 -8.53 9.50 -11.77
C GLU A 27 -9.18 8.40 -10.91
N MET A 28 -8.47 7.90 -9.90
CA MET A 28 -8.95 6.87 -8.98
C MET A 28 -9.23 7.46 -7.61
N ASN A 29 -10.28 6.97 -6.96
CA ASN A 29 -10.48 7.23 -5.54
C ASN A 29 -9.70 6.22 -4.67
N ASP A 30 -9.59 6.51 -3.38
CA ASP A 30 -8.86 5.67 -2.41
C ASP A 30 -9.31 4.21 -2.41
N ASP A 31 -10.62 3.93 -2.52
CA ASP A 31 -11.15 2.57 -2.54
C ASP A 31 -10.73 1.83 -3.82
N GLU A 32 -10.71 2.51 -4.96
CA GLU A 32 -10.24 1.94 -6.23
C GLU A 32 -8.75 1.60 -6.16
N ILE A 33 -7.93 2.48 -5.56
CA ILE A 33 -6.49 2.27 -5.38
C ILE A 33 -6.26 1.08 -4.43
N ILE A 34 -6.96 1.03 -3.30
CA ILE A 34 -6.89 -0.08 -2.34
C ILE A 34 -7.29 -1.41 -2.99
N ASN A 35 -8.39 -1.43 -3.76
CA ASN A 35 -8.86 -2.63 -4.45
C ASN A 35 -7.85 -3.12 -5.50
N GLN A 36 -7.20 -2.21 -6.21
CA GLN A 36 -6.11 -2.56 -7.13
C GLN A 36 -4.93 -3.21 -6.40
N VAL A 37 -4.51 -2.66 -5.26
CA VAL A 37 -3.44 -3.24 -4.43
C VAL A 37 -3.82 -4.63 -3.90
N ARG A 38 -5.07 -4.80 -3.44
CA ARG A 38 -5.58 -6.11 -2.98
C ARG A 38 -5.58 -7.17 -4.08
N GLY A 39 -5.87 -6.77 -5.32
CA GLY A 39 -5.83 -7.67 -6.48
C GLY A 39 -4.41 -8.01 -6.96
N SER A 40 -3.38 -7.35 -6.42
CA SER A 40 -1.99 -7.55 -6.82
C SER A 40 -1.37 -8.79 -6.18
N PRO A 41 -0.34 -9.41 -6.80
CA PRO A 41 0.38 -10.54 -6.19
C PRO A 41 1.21 -10.15 -4.97
N LEU A 42 1.29 -8.85 -4.63
CA LEU A 42 2.02 -8.37 -3.46
C LEU A 42 1.16 -8.41 -2.19
N PHE A 43 -0.16 -8.40 -2.29
CA PHE A 43 -1.03 -8.49 -1.12
C PHE A 43 -1.21 -9.95 -0.67
N ASP A 44 -0.92 -10.24 0.59
CA ASP A 44 -1.10 -11.57 1.18
C ASP A 44 -2.13 -11.52 2.32
N GLU A 45 -3.35 -11.97 2.00
CA GLU A 45 -4.47 -12.09 2.95
C GLU A 45 -4.17 -13.01 4.16
N LYS A 46 -3.14 -13.86 4.07
CA LYS A 46 -2.72 -14.71 5.20
C LYS A 46 -1.90 -13.96 6.24
N ILE A 47 -1.24 -12.87 5.83
CA ILE A 47 -0.42 -12.04 6.71
C ILE A 47 -1.30 -11.08 7.52
N TYR A 48 -2.12 -10.30 6.82
CA TYR A 48 -3.00 -9.30 7.43
C TYR A 48 -4.41 -9.40 6.86
N LYS A 49 -5.41 -9.49 7.74
CA LYS A 49 -6.82 -9.64 7.36
C LYS A 49 -7.58 -8.32 7.24
N GLY A 50 -6.97 -7.21 7.66
CA GLY A 50 -7.54 -5.88 7.47
C GLY A 50 -7.23 -5.34 6.08
N ASP A 51 -7.84 -4.21 5.75
CA ASP A 51 -7.59 -3.55 4.48
C ASP A 51 -6.23 -2.84 4.50
N PRO A 52 -5.54 -2.74 3.36
CA PRO A 52 -4.40 -1.84 3.19
C PRO A 52 -4.75 -0.42 3.64
N THR A 53 -3.79 0.29 4.21
CA THR A 53 -3.97 1.71 4.59
C THR A 53 -3.42 2.60 3.50
N ILE A 54 -4.11 3.69 3.18
CA ILE A 54 -3.66 4.65 2.18
C ILE A 54 -3.26 5.98 2.82
N ARG A 55 -2.24 6.65 2.25
CA ARG A 55 -1.80 7.98 2.64
C ARG A 55 -1.29 8.76 1.43
N HIS A 56 -1.84 9.95 1.22
CA HIS A 56 -1.37 10.92 0.24
C HIS A 56 -0.33 11.86 0.88
N LEU A 57 0.84 12.00 0.26
CA LEU A 57 1.92 12.85 0.78
C LEU A 57 2.86 13.33 -0.33
N SER A 58 2.87 14.63 -0.58
CA SER A 58 3.85 15.33 -1.42
C SER A 58 3.96 14.79 -2.87
N GLY A 59 2.83 14.59 -3.55
CA GLY A 59 2.83 14.05 -4.93
C GLY A 59 2.93 12.53 -5.00
N LEU A 60 2.83 11.84 -3.85
CA LEU A 60 2.94 10.38 -3.76
C LEU A 60 1.75 9.80 -3.00
N VAL A 61 1.34 8.61 -3.42
CA VAL A 61 0.29 7.83 -2.75
C VAL A 61 0.89 6.56 -2.20
N PHE A 62 0.92 6.45 -0.87
CA PHE A 62 1.44 5.29 -0.16
C PHE A 62 0.29 4.36 0.20
N VAL A 63 0.35 3.11 -0.26
CA VAL A 63 -0.54 2.05 0.20
C VAL A 63 0.28 1.05 0.99
N ASN A 64 0.06 1.01 2.30
CA ASN A 64 0.73 0.08 3.20
C ASN A 64 -0.09 -1.19 3.35
N LEU A 65 0.59 -2.33 3.30
CA LEU A 65 0.00 -3.66 3.28
C LEU A 65 0.85 -4.66 4.07
N ASN A 66 0.31 -5.86 4.28
CA ASN A 66 1.01 -7.00 4.89
C ASN A 66 1.61 -6.70 6.28
N PHE A 67 0.84 -6.03 7.14
CA PHE A 67 1.29 -5.70 8.50
C PHE A 67 1.47 -6.94 9.37
N ILE A 68 2.65 -7.07 9.99
CA ILE A 68 2.99 -8.07 11.01
C ILE A 68 3.37 -7.34 12.28
N MET A 69 2.61 -7.56 13.36
CA MET A 69 2.91 -7.04 14.69
C MET A 69 3.73 -8.09 15.46
N LYS A 70 4.92 -7.72 15.96
CA LYS A 70 5.75 -8.58 16.81
C LYS A 70 5.37 -8.49 18.28
#